data_AF-A0A1G0NSS7-F1
#
_entry.id   AF-A0A1G0NSS7-F1
#
_cell.length_a   1.000
_cell.length_b   1.000
_cell.length_c   1.000
_cell.angle_alpha   90.00
_cell.angle_beta   90.00
_cell.angle_gamma   90.00
#
_symmetry.space_group_name_H-M   'P 1'
#
loop_
_entity.id
_entity.type
_entity.pdbx_description
1 polymer ?
#
loop_
_entity_poly.entity_id
_entity_poly.type
_entity_poly.pdbx_seq_one_letter_code
_entity_poly.pdbx_strand_id
1 'polypeptide(L)'
;MGVMALVAGLLASCNQPFDPRGPQNPQIVVYTVLSTDRTVQYVRVNSTYMPTGYDATTFTEDTWISDASVKLIGAGKTWSFRDTSLARPDTSRYKFPLRMYAIKPFVPERGKAYNLLVESPTLGVAQATVTVPAKPTIGLASTSVSMLAQPLSAAPDGTIEFTVDLSSTTGGYTNHLYIYYDVLKGSRWVEERFEIPLEPIPRDTSYSLDQPIYDQLNPTSLSKRVTVQFKAGYFQKIIKKLTTIQYVNTHLIYKWIVLTVLQTDRNLFAYYKSVRGYQDPFSIRLDQPLYSKIDRGVGLVGAYALDSLTFVLSEDFGGNR
;
A
#
# COMPACT_ATOMS: atom_id res chain seq x y z
N MET A 1 -45.79 -59.30 29.29
CA MET A 1 -45.11 -59.04 27.99
C MET A 1 -45.73 -57.78 27.41
N GLY A 2 -44.97 -56.71 27.20
CA GLY A 2 -45.50 -55.48 26.56
C GLY A 2 -45.34 -54.19 27.37
N VAL A 3 -44.11 -53.84 27.76
CA VAL A 3 -43.74 -52.44 28.14
C VAL A 3 -42.29 -52.12 27.72
N MET A 4 -41.43 -53.11 27.47
CA MET A 4 -39.99 -52.91 27.22
C MET A 4 -39.58 -52.50 25.79
N ALA A 5 -40.51 -52.35 24.84
CA ALA A 5 -40.17 -52.06 23.44
C ALA A 5 -40.21 -50.56 23.06
N LEU A 6 -40.77 -49.69 23.91
CA LEU A 6 -40.95 -48.27 23.57
C LEU A 6 -39.78 -47.36 23.99
N VAL A 7 -38.85 -47.86 24.83
CA VAL A 7 -37.73 -47.05 25.37
C VAL A 7 -36.50 -47.08 24.45
N ALA A 8 -36.36 -48.10 23.59
CA ALA A 8 -35.22 -48.22 22.67
C ALA A 8 -35.28 -47.25 21.48
N GLY A 9 -36.46 -46.69 21.15
CA GLY A 9 -36.63 -45.73 20.05
C GLY A 9 -36.24 -44.28 20.39
N LEU A 10 -36.16 -43.93 21.68
CA LEU A 10 -35.85 -42.56 22.12
C LEU A 10 -34.34 -42.28 22.25
N LEU A 11 -33.50 -43.31 22.22
CA LEU A 11 -32.04 -43.17 22.27
C LEU A 11 -31.39 -43.10 20.87
N ALA A 12 -32.17 -43.31 19.80
CA ALA A 12 -31.75 -43.12 18.42
C ALA A 12 -32.08 -41.72 17.88
N SER A 13 -32.28 -40.74 18.78
CA SER A 13 -32.32 -39.33 18.39
C SER A 13 -30.95 -38.96 17.84
N CYS A 14 -30.85 -38.96 16.51
CA CYS A 14 -29.68 -38.51 15.78
C CYS A 14 -29.48 -37.03 16.10
N ASN A 15 -28.67 -36.75 17.12
CA ASN A 15 -28.17 -35.42 17.38
C ASN A 15 -27.17 -35.09 16.25
N GLN A 16 -27.69 -34.72 15.08
CA GLN A 16 -26.91 -34.11 14.02
C GLN A 16 -26.89 -32.62 14.33
N PRO A 17 -25.83 -32.08 14.97
CA PRO A 17 -25.71 -30.65 15.14
C PRO A 17 -25.75 -30.02 13.75
N PHE A 18 -26.84 -29.30 13.48
CA PHE A 18 -26.99 -28.52 12.27
C PHE A 18 -26.01 -27.34 12.34
N ASP A 19 -24.95 -27.42 11.53
CA ASP A 19 -24.08 -26.28 11.29
C ASP A 19 -24.48 -25.61 9.98
N PRO A 20 -25.08 -24.40 10.01
CA PRO A 20 -25.51 -23.71 8.80
C PRO A 20 -24.36 -23.35 7.86
N ARG A 21 -23.10 -23.46 8.29
CA ARG A 21 -21.91 -23.11 7.50
C ARG A 21 -21.52 -24.19 6.49
N GLY A 22 -21.94 -25.43 6.69
CA GLY A 22 -21.54 -26.58 5.86
C GLY A 22 -20.04 -26.94 5.98
N PRO A 23 -19.60 -28.03 5.34
CA PRO A 23 -18.20 -28.43 5.34
C PRO A 23 -17.35 -27.44 4.54
N GLN A 24 -16.24 -26.97 5.12
CA GLN A 24 -15.28 -26.10 4.43
C GLN A 24 -14.07 -26.91 3.96
N ASN A 25 -13.77 -26.82 2.66
CA ASN A 25 -12.50 -27.29 2.12
C ASN A 25 -11.44 -26.20 2.32
N PRO A 26 -10.33 -26.48 3.02
CA PRO A 26 -9.27 -25.48 3.19
C PRO A 26 -8.68 -25.06 1.84
N GLN A 27 -8.49 -23.77 1.65
CA GLN A 27 -7.87 -23.18 0.46
C GLN A 27 -6.58 -22.45 0.81
N ILE A 28 -5.64 -22.40 -0.13
CA ILE A 28 -4.42 -21.60 0.01
C ILE A 28 -4.80 -20.11 -0.10
N VAL A 29 -4.36 -19.34 0.90
CA VAL A 29 -4.49 -17.89 1.00
C VAL A 29 -3.11 -17.26 0.81
N VAL A 30 -2.94 -16.44 -0.23
CA VAL A 30 -1.65 -15.84 -0.58
C VAL A 30 -1.72 -14.32 -0.51
N TYR A 31 -0.78 -13.71 0.21
CA TYR A 31 -0.61 -12.25 0.24
C TYR A 31 0.81 -11.86 -0.16
N THR A 32 0.95 -11.06 -1.21
CA THR A 32 2.20 -10.39 -1.54
C THR A 32 1.95 -9.09 -2.27
N VAL A 33 2.85 -8.12 -2.05
CA VAL A 33 2.94 -6.89 -2.82
C VAL A 33 4.39 -6.72 -3.23
N LEU A 34 4.69 -6.94 -4.51
CA LEU A 34 6.03 -6.69 -5.06
C LEU A 34 6.27 -5.19 -5.17
N SER A 35 7.48 -4.75 -4.83
CA SER A 35 7.79 -3.32 -4.70
C SER A 35 9.19 -3.00 -5.17
N THR A 36 9.34 -1.91 -5.93
CA THR A 36 10.63 -1.51 -6.53
C THR A 36 11.51 -0.69 -5.59
N ASP A 37 11.03 -0.33 -4.40
CA ASP A 37 11.69 0.56 -3.43
C ASP A 37 12.45 -0.19 -2.33
N ARG A 38 12.44 -1.53 -2.37
CA ARG A 38 13.08 -2.39 -1.37
C ARG A 38 13.70 -3.63 -1.99
N THR A 39 14.73 -4.16 -1.34
CA THR A 39 15.50 -5.33 -1.79
C THR A 39 15.01 -6.65 -1.18
N VAL A 40 13.96 -6.62 -0.36
CA VAL A 40 13.36 -7.80 0.27
C VAL A 40 11.88 -7.83 -0.05
N GLN A 41 11.41 -8.94 -0.60
CA GLN A 41 9.99 -9.17 -0.85
C GLN A 41 9.50 -10.30 0.06
N TYR A 42 8.23 -10.19 0.46
CA TYR A 42 7.59 -11.13 1.38
C TYR A 42 6.33 -11.71 0.75
N VAL A 43 6.09 -12.98 1.01
CA VAL A 43 4.87 -13.70 0.65
C VAL A 43 4.35 -14.36 1.93
N ARG A 44 3.11 -14.06 2.30
CA ARG A 44 2.42 -14.75 3.39
C ARG A 44 1.52 -15.81 2.78
N VAL A 45 1.63 -17.03 3.29
CA VAL A 45 0.88 -18.20 2.83
C VAL A 45 0.17 -18.82 4.03
N ASN A 46 -1.15 -18.78 4.00
CA ASN A 46 -2.03 -19.26 5.07
C ASN A 46 -3.11 -20.17 4.49
N SER A 47 -3.77 -20.98 5.30
CA SER A 47 -5.00 -21.66 4.92
C SER A 47 -6.23 -20.86 5.37
N THR A 48 -7.33 -21.00 4.64
CA THR A 48 -8.64 -20.58 5.13
C THR A 48 -9.00 -21.41 6.37
N TYR A 49 -9.74 -20.81 7.30
CA TYR A 49 -10.17 -21.47 8.52
C TYR A 49 -11.64 -21.21 8.80
N MET A 50 -12.25 -22.12 9.55
CA MET A 50 -13.58 -21.96 10.11
C MET A 50 -13.45 -21.77 11.63
N PRO A 51 -13.75 -20.60 12.19
CA PRO A 51 -13.76 -20.43 13.65
C PRO A 51 -14.82 -21.35 14.28
N THR A 52 -14.61 -21.80 15.52
CA THR A 52 -15.58 -22.66 16.20
C THR A 52 -16.93 -21.96 16.42
N GLY A 53 -16.92 -20.64 16.66
CA GLY A 53 -18.12 -19.79 16.76
C GLY A 53 -18.40 -18.91 15.53
N TYR A 54 -19.34 -17.97 15.67
CA TYR A 54 -19.72 -17.01 14.62
C TYR A 54 -18.77 -15.80 14.55
N ASP A 55 -18.11 -15.48 15.67
CA ASP A 55 -17.19 -14.36 15.73
C ASP A 55 -15.79 -14.78 15.27
N ALA A 56 -15.44 -14.42 14.03
CA ALA A 56 -14.14 -14.69 13.45
C ALA A 56 -12.98 -14.01 14.19
N THR A 57 -13.21 -13.02 15.06
CA THR A 57 -12.17 -12.32 15.82
C THR A 57 -11.65 -13.14 17.01
N THR A 58 -12.44 -14.10 17.48
CA THR A 58 -12.07 -15.02 18.57
C THR A 58 -11.01 -16.05 18.17
N PHE A 59 -10.81 -16.26 16.86
CA PHE A 59 -9.79 -17.18 16.37
C PHE A 59 -8.39 -16.56 16.49
N THR A 60 -7.53 -17.18 17.29
CA THR A 60 -6.18 -16.71 17.66
C THR A 60 -5.04 -17.58 17.13
N GLU A 61 -5.36 -18.72 16.51
CA GLU A 61 -4.38 -19.60 15.90
C GLU A 61 -3.88 -19.03 14.55
N ASP A 62 -2.63 -19.31 14.20
CA ASP A 62 -2.05 -18.94 12.91
C ASP A 62 -2.21 -20.10 11.93
N THR A 63 -2.92 -19.87 10.83
CA THR A 63 -3.19 -20.88 9.79
C THR A 63 -2.04 -20.98 8.79
N TRP A 64 -0.81 -20.78 9.25
CA TRP A 64 0.38 -20.79 8.42
C TRP A 64 0.58 -22.15 7.76
N ILE A 65 0.86 -22.15 6.45
CA ILE A 65 1.17 -23.36 5.69
C ILE A 65 2.70 -23.54 5.68
N SER A 66 3.22 -24.46 6.51
CA SER A 66 4.66 -24.70 6.67
C SER A 66 5.27 -25.67 5.67
N ASP A 67 4.47 -26.37 4.88
CA ASP A 67 4.91 -27.32 3.86
C ASP A 67 4.94 -26.70 2.45
N ALA A 68 4.76 -25.38 2.33
CA ALA A 68 4.67 -24.72 1.04
C ALA A 68 6.05 -24.40 0.43
N SER A 69 6.21 -24.66 -0.86
CA SER A 69 7.27 -24.11 -1.70
C SER A 69 6.75 -22.86 -2.40
N VAL A 70 7.44 -21.73 -2.25
CA VAL A 70 7.06 -20.46 -2.87
C VAL A 70 8.13 -20.03 -3.86
N LYS A 71 7.71 -19.82 -5.12
CA LYS A 71 8.58 -19.42 -6.23
C LYS A 71 8.01 -18.20 -6.94
N LEU A 72 8.88 -17.29 -7.36
CA LEU A 72 8.57 -16.23 -8.32
C LEU A 72 9.21 -16.59 -9.65
N ILE A 73 8.47 -16.54 -10.75
CA ILE A 73 8.94 -16.88 -12.09
C ILE A 73 8.69 -15.67 -12.98
N GLY A 74 9.74 -15.10 -13.59
CA GLY A 74 9.62 -13.91 -14.43
C GLY A 74 10.97 -13.40 -14.90
N ALA A 75 10.98 -12.53 -15.91
CA ALA A 75 12.21 -11.96 -16.48
C ALA A 75 13.30 -13.03 -16.81
N GLY A 76 12.88 -14.22 -17.25
CA GLY A 76 13.78 -15.33 -17.62
C GLY A 76 14.45 -16.04 -16.44
N LYS A 77 14.01 -15.79 -15.20
CA LYS A 77 14.58 -16.40 -13.99
C LYS A 77 13.49 -16.94 -13.07
N THR A 78 13.90 -17.87 -12.22
CA THR A 78 13.08 -18.39 -11.13
C THR A 78 13.77 -18.07 -9.81
N TRP A 79 13.01 -17.53 -8.88
CA TRP A 79 13.50 -17.27 -7.53
C TRP A 79 12.68 -18.03 -6.50
N SER A 80 13.37 -18.73 -5.60
CA SER A 80 12.73 -19.42 -4.48
C SER A 80 12.79 -18.57 -3.22
N PHE A 81 11.66 -18.42 -2.54
CA PHE A 81 11.61 -17.77 -1.24
C PHE A 81 12.04 -18.75 -0.15
N ARG A 82 12.46 -18.21 1.00
CA ARG A 82 12.83 -18.97 2.20
C ARG A 82 11.97 -18.53 3.37
N ASP A 83 11.62 -19.46 4.22
CA ASP A 83 10.88 -19.20 5.46
C ASP A 83 11.60 -18.20 6.35
N THR A 84 10.83 -17.29 6.93
CA THR A 84 11.29 -16.32 7.92
C THR A 84 10.16 -15.97 8.87
N SER A 85 10.52 -15.37 10.00
CA SER A 85 9.58 -14.75 10.92
C SER A 85 9.90 -13.26 11.06
N LEU A 86 8.86 -12.45 11.21
CA LEU A 86 8.97 -11.03 11.59
C LEU A 86 8.29 -10.80 12.93
N ALA A 87 8.84 -9.85 13.70
CA ALA A 87 8.14 -9.35 14.88
C ALA A 87 6.79 -8.78 14.47
N ARG A 88 5.75 -9.12 15.23
CA ARG A 88 4.40 -8.64 14.98
C ARG A 88 4.21 -7.29 15.67
N PRO A 89 3.82 -6.22 14.96
CA PRO A 89 3.62 -4.91 15.59
C PRO A 89 2.48 -4.89 16.61
N ASP A 90 1.39 -5.61 16.33
CA ASP A 90 0.23 -5.73 17.20
C ASP A 90 0.03 -7.19 17.65
N THR A 91 0.24 -7.44 18.94
CA THR A 91 0.08 -8.76 19.57
C THR A 91 -1.22 -8.89 20.36
N SER A 92 -2.16 -7.93 20.25
CA SER A 92 -3.45 -7.97 20.96
C SER A 92 -4.18 -9.29 20.72
N ARG A 93 -4.30 -9.68 19.45
CA ARG A 93 -4.99 -10.88 18.98
C ARG A 93 -4.09 -12.09 18.78
N TYR A 94 -2.98 -11.93 18.06
CA TYR A 94 -2.07 -13.03 17.72
C TYR A 94 -0.75 -12.88 18.49
N LYS A 95 -0.37 -13.89 19.28
CA LYS A 95 0.82 -13.81 20.13
C LYS A 95 2.13 -14.22 19.43
N PHE A 96 2.03 -14.94 18.33
CA PHE A 96 3.18 -15.47 17.61
C PHE A 96 3.72 -14.48 16.56
N PRO A 97 5.04 -14.56 16.26
CA PRO A 97 5.65 -13.84 15.15
C PRO A 97 4.90 -14.07 13.83
N LEU A 98 4.93 -13.09 12.92
CA LEU A 98 4.39 -13.24 11.59
C LEU A 98 5.29 -14.18 10.79
N ARG A 99 4.78 -15.37 10.46
CA ARG A 99 5.46 -16.32 9.55
C ARG A 99 5.22 -15.92 8.10
N MET A 100 6.29 -15.94 7.31
CA MET A 100 6.26 -15.55 5.91
C MET A 100 7.44 -16.14 5.15
N TYR A 101 7.32 -16.19 3.83
CA TYR A 101 8.39 -16.55 2.91
C TYR A 101 9.04 -15.26 2.43
N ALA A 102 10.36 -15.16 2.46
CA ALA A 102 11.11 -13.98 2.03
C ALA A 102 12.13 -14.31 0.95
N ILE A 103 12.36 -13.35 0.06
CA ILE A 103 13.43 -13.37 -0.92
C ILE A 103 14.29 -12.12 -0.78
N LYS A 104 15.61 -12.31 -0.77
CA LYS A 104 16.60 -11.24 -0.73
C LYS A 104 17.98 -11.69 -1.24
N PRO A 105 18.77 -10.81 -1.86
CA PRO A 105 18.35 -9.51 -2.39
C PRO A 105 17.51 -9.70 -3.67
N PHE A 106 16.38 -9.01 -3.78
CA PHE A 106 15.57 -9.00 -4.98
C PHE A 106 14.78 -7.68 -5.09
N VAL A 107 14.96 -7.00 -6.22
CA VAL A 107 14.14 -5.86 -6.63
C VAL A 107 13.47 -6.26 -7.94
N PRO A 108 12.13 -6.28 -8.02
CA PRO A 108 11.44 -6.60 -9.25
C PRO A 108 11.75 -5.58 -10.36
N GLU A 109 11.92 -6.07 -11.57
CA GLU A 109 12.15 -5.25 -12.75
C GLU A 109 10.85 -4.55 -13.18
N ARG A 110 10.95 -3.25 -13.43
CA ARG A 110 9.83 -2.43 -13.90
C ARG A 110 9.34 -2.91 -15.26
N GLY A 111 8.02 -2.92 -15.45
CA GLY A 111 7.38 -3.33 -16.70
C GLY A 111 7.38 -4.83 -16.95
N LYS A 112 7.92 -5.65 -16.03
CA LYS A 112 7.93 -7.11 -16.17
C LYS A 112 6.75 -7.76 -15.46
N ALA A 113 6.28 -8.85 -16.04
CA ALA A 113 5.32 -9.74 -15.43
C ALA A 113 6.04 -10.85 -14.64
N TYR A 114 5.47 -11.22 -13.51
CA TYR A 114 5.91 -12.30 -12.65
C TYR A 114 4.74 -13.23 -12.33
N ASN A 115 4.99 -14.53 -12.36
CA ASN A 115 4.08 -15.55 -11.88
C ASN A 115 4.56 -16.02 -10.50
N LEU A 116 3.73 -15.80 -9.48
CA LEU A 116 3.93 -16.36 -8.15
C LEU A 116 3.31 -17.75 -8.11
N LEU A 117 4.11 -18.74 -7.76
CA LEU A 117 3.70 -20.13 -7.61
C LEU A 117 3.87 -20.56 -6.16
N VAL A 118 2.79 -21.09 -5.57
CA VAL A 118 2.75 -21.65 -4.21
C VAL A 118 2.32 -23.10 -4.31
N GLU A 119 3.18 -24.02 -3.89
CA GLU A 119 2.95 -25.47 -3.95
C GLU A 119 2.98 -26.04 -2.53
N SER A 120 1.89 -26.63 -2.06
CA SER A 120 1.79 -27.31 -0.77
C SER A 120 1.39 -28.76 -1.00
N PRO A 121 2.12 -29.75 -0.47
CA PRO A 121 1.72 -31.16 -0.51
C PRO A 121 0.32 -31.41 0.08
N THR A 122 -0.07 -30.64 1.10
CA THR A 122 -1.37 -30.82 1.77
C THR A 122 -2.53 -30.08 1.09
N LEU A 123 -2.28 -28.92 0.47
CA LEU A 123 -3.34 -28.05 -0.06
C LEU A 123 -3.31 -27.82 -1.57
N GLY A 124 -2.34 -28.43 -2.26
CA GLY A 124 -2.21 -28.34 -3.72
C GLY A 124 -1.44 -27.11 -4.18
N VAL A 125 -1.83 -26.54 -5.32
CA VAL A 125 -1.05 -25.50 -6.00
C VAL A 125 -1.91 -24.27 -6.27
N ALA A 126 -1.45 -23.10 -5.81
CA ALA A 126 -2.00 -21.80 -6.13
C ALA A 126 -1.02 -20.98 -6.97
N GLN A 127 -1.52 -20.24 -7.96
CA GLN A 127 -0.69 -19.40 -8.81
C GLN A 127 -1.34 -18.06 -9.11
N ALA A 128 -0.53 -17.02 -9.31
CA ALA A 128 -1.03 -15.69 -9.65
C ALA A 128 -0.03 -14.90 -10.47
N THR A 129 -0.53 -14.19 -11.48
CA THR A 129 0.31 -13.29 -12.29
C THR A 129 0.15 -11.85 -11.82
N VAL A 130 1.27 -11.15 -11.75
CA VAL A 130 1.36 -9.73 -11.42
C VAL A 130 2.27 -9.03 -12.42
N THR A 131 1.93 -7.80 -12.79
CA THR A 131 2.79 -6.98 -13.67
C THR A 131 3.24 -5.74 -12.93
N VAL A 132 4.55 -5.59 -12.76
CA VAL A 132 5.13 -4.43 -12.07
C VAL A 132 5.03 -3.23 -13.02
N PRO A 133 4.48 -2.09 -12.59
CA PRO A 133 4.39 -0.92 -13.47
C PRO A 133 5.75 -0.51 -14.05
N ALA A 134 5.77 -0.13 -15.33
CA ALA A 134 6.98 0.40 -15.97
C ALA A 134 7.34 1.78 -15.42
N LYS A 135 8.54 2.27 -15.75
CA LYS A 135 8.99 3.61 -15.34
C LYS A 135 8.04 4.68 -15.91
N PRO A 136 7.46 5.58 -15.08
CA PRO A 136 6.74 6.73 -15.60
C PRO A 136 7.73 7.77 -16.17
N THR A 137 7.23 8.69 -16.99
CA THR A 137 7.95 9.93 -17.31
C THR A 137 7.37 11.05 -16.47
N ILE A 138 8.23 11.80 -15.77
CA ILE A 138 7.82 12.90 -14.89
C ILE A 138 8.47 14.18 -15.41
N GLY A 139 7.66 15.17 -15.73
CA GLY A 139 8.10 16.50 -16.16
C GLY A 139 7.63 17.58 -15.20
N LEU A 140 8.47 18.58 -14.97
CA LEU A 140 8.13 19.81 -14.26
C LEU A 140 7.84 20.90 -15.31
N ALA A 141 6.72 21.61 -15.17
CA ALA A 141 6.41 22.73 -16.04
C ALA A 141 7.46 23.86 -15.85
N SER A 142 7.91 24.48 -16.94
CA SER A 142 8.94 25.53 -16.89
C SER A 142 8.50 26.73 -16.04
N THR A 143 7.20 27.07 -16.06
CA THR A 143 6.60 28.12 -15.25
C THR A 143 6.64 27.83 -13.74
N SER A 144 6.80 26.57 -13.35
CA SER A 144 6.84 26.14 -11.95
C SER A 144 8.25 26.17 -11.36
N VAL A 145 9.29 26.25 -12.20
CA VAL A 145 10.70 26.29 -11.74
C VAL A 145 10.96 27.49 -10.84
N SER A 146 10.51 28.69 -11.22
CA SER A 146 10.68 29.90 -10.42
C SER A 146 9.91 29.84 -9.10
N MET A 147 8.72 29.22 -9.09
CA MET A 147 7.92 29.03 -7.89
C MET A 147 8.56 28.05 -6.91
N LEU A 148 9.23 27.01 -7.40
CA LEU A 148 9.98 26.08 -6.56
C LEU A 148 11.28 26.70 -6.03
N ALA A 149 11.96 27.53 -6.83
CA ALA A 149 13.22 28.17 -6.45
C ALA A 149 13.00 29.32 -5.45
N GLN A 150 11.94 30.11 -5.61
CA GLN A 150 11.65 31.30 -4.79
C GLN A 150 10.19 31.32 -4.33
N PRO A 151 9.77 30.34 -3.52
CA PRO A 151 8.36 30.17 -3.17
C PRO A 151 7.79 31.30 -2.33
N LEU A 152 8.62 31.93 -1.49
CA LEU A 152 8.22 33.08 -0.66
C LEU A 152 7.88 34.33 -1.48
N SER A 153 8.35 34.41 -2.73
CA SER A 153 8.09 35.52 -3.65
C SER A 153 6.95 35.22 -4.63
N ALA A 154 6.48 33.97 -4.70
CA ALA A 154 5.38 33.58 -5.58
C ALA A 154 4.02 34.10 -5.08
N ALA A 155 3.07 34.30 -5.98
CA ALA A 155 1.68 34.49 -5.58
C ALA A 155 1.19 33.21 -4.87
N PRO A 156 0.48 33.28 -3.73
CA PRO A 156 0.01 32.09 -3.02
C PRO A 156 -0.83 31.15 -3.89
N ASP A 157 -1.64 31.71 -4.79
CA ASP A 157 -2.49 30.96 -5.73
C ASP A 157 -1.73 30.40 -6.94
N GLY A 158 -0.43 30.71 -7.05
CA GLY A 158 0.48 30.20 -8.06
C GLY A 158 0.51 28.68 -8.05
N THR A 159 0.49 28.10 -9.25
CA THR A 159 0.44 26.65 -9.43
C THR A 159 1.81 26.09 -9.80
N ILE A 160 2.26 25.12 -9.02
CA ILE A 160 3.38 24.25 -9.31
C ILE A 160 2.82 23.02 -10.02
N GLU A 161 3.11 22.88 -11.30
CA GLU A 161 2.55 21.86 -12.16
C GLU A 161 3.60 20.81 -12.57
N PHE A 162 3.21 19.55 -12.44
CA PHE A 162 3.94 18.41 -12.95
C PHE A 162 3.08 17.65 -13.96
N THR A 163 3.70 17.17 -15.02
CA THR A 163 3.10 16.23 -15.97
C THR A 163 3.69 14.85 -15.71
N VAL A 164 2.83 13.85 -15.55
CA VAL A 164 3.20 12.45 -15.34
C VAL A 164 2.60 11.60 -16.45
N ASP A 165 3.46 10.98 -17.26
CA ASP A 165 3.07 9.94 -18.20
C ASP A 165 3.23 8.59 -17.52
N LEU A 166 2.10 8.01 -17.11
CA LEU A 166 2.02 6.73 -16.42
C LEU A 166 2.30 5.56 -17.39
N SER A 167 2.81 4.47 -16.83
CA SER A 167 2.95 3.21 -17.54
C SER A 167 1.60 2.68 -18.04
N SER A 168 1.61 2.05 -19.22
CA SER A 168 0.44 1.36 -19.77
C SER A 168 -0.08 0.23 -18.87
N THR A 169 0.79 -0.34 -18.04
CA THR A 169 0.47 -1.40 -17.07
C THR A 169 -0.06 -0.89 -15.73
N THR A 170 -0.09 0.43 -15.51
CA THR A 170 -0.59 1.04 -14.26
C THR A 170 -2.10 0.87 -14.14
N GLY A 171 -2.55 0.32 -13.00
CA GLY A 171 -3.95 0.24 -12.60
C GLY A 171 -4.44 1.51 -11.90
N GLY A 172 -3.65 2.00 -10.94
CA GLY A 172 -3.88 3.27 -10.26
C GLY A 172 -2.57 3.95 -9.88
N TYR A 173 -2.66 5.20 -9.43
CA TYR A 173 -1.49 6.02 -9.11
C TYR A 173 -1.78 7.01 -7.98
N THR A 174 -0.75 7.48 -7.30
CA THR A 174 -0.80 8.61 -6.35
C THR A 174 0.50 9.39 -6.42
N ASN A 175 0.42 10.69 -6.14
CA ASN A 175 1.53 11.62 -6.23
C ASN A 175 1.73 12.32 -4.89
N HIS A 176 2.97 12.37 -4.43
CA HIS A 176 3.31 13.03 -3.18
C HIS A 176 4.47 13.99 -3.44
N LEU A 177 4.30 15.26 -3.07
CA LEU A 177 5.37 16.25 -3.15
C LEU A 177 5.93 16.48 -1.76
N TYR A 178 7.25 16.33 -1.61
CA TYR A 178 7.94 16.53 -0.34
C TYR A 178 8.97 17.64 -0.47
N ILE A 179 9.13 18.45 0.58
CA ILE A 179 10.34 19.24 0.79
C ILE A 179 11.22 18.56 1.83
N TYR A 180 12.49 18.39 1.49
CA TYR A 180 13.51 17.84 2.38
C TYR A 180 14.39 18.96 2.91
N TYR A 181 14.73 18.86 4.19
CA TYR A 181 15.58 19.82 4.88
C TYR A 181 16.40 19.13 5.97
N ASP A 182 17.60 19.63 6.18
CA ASP A 182 18.42 19.29 7.34
C ASP A 182 18.11 20.26 8.48
N VAL A 183 17.96 19.75 9.69
CA VAL A 183 17.80 20.55 10.90
C VAL A 183 18.82 20.15 11.96
N LEU A 184 19.44 21.12 12.62
CA LEU A 184 20.43 20.88 13.66
C LEU A 184 19.78 20.57 15.01
N LYS A 185 19.63 19.30 15.36
CA LYS A 185 19.07 18.88 16.67
C LYS A 185 20.20 18.58 17.65
N GLY A 186 20.49 19.55 18.53
CA GLY A 186 21.65 19.48 19.40
C GLY A 186 22.94 19.66 18.59
N SER A 187 23.80 18.64 18.58
CA SER A 187 25.06 18.63 17.80
C SER A 187 24.96 17.86 16.48
N ARG A 188 23.78 17.34 16.11
CA ARG A 188 23.61 16.46 14.96
C ARG A 188 22.63 17.05 13.95
N TRP A 189 23.06 17.07 12.68
CA TRP A 189 22.17 17.30 11.55
C TRP A 189 21.27 16.09 11.32
N VAL A 190 19.97 16.33 11.24
CA VAL A 190 18.95 15.32 10.98
C VAL A 190 18.18 15.74 9.74
N GLU A 191 18.16 14.88 8.73
CA GLU A 191 17.31 15.05 7.56
C GLU A 191 15.85 14.77 7.94
N GLU A 192 14.99 15.72 7.61
CA GLU A 192 13.55 15.59 7.73
C GLU A 192 12.88 15.95 6.41
N ARG A 193 11.59 15.62 6.31
CA ARG A 193 10.76 16.01 5.18
C ARG A 193 9.36 16.41 5.62
N PHE A 194 8.74 17.27 4.82
CA PHE A 194 7.35 17.68 5.00
C PHE A 194 6.58 17.46 3.69
N GLU A 195 5.39 16.85 3.77
CA GLU A 195 4.52 16.64 2.60
C GLU A 195 3.73 17.90 2.26
N ILE A 196 3.70 18.26 0.98
CA ILE A 196 3.00 19.44 0.47
C ILE A 196 1.61 19.01 0.01
N PRO A 197 0.53 19.59 0.56
CA PRO A 197 -0.85 19.29 0.14
C PRO A 197 -1.13 19.70 -1.31
N LEU A 198 -2.07 19.00 -1.96
CA LEU A 198 -2.48 19.25 -3.34
C LEU A 198 -3.28 20.55 -3.50
N GLU A 199 -4.43 20.61 -2.83
CA GLU A 199 -5.45 21.62 -3.08
C GLU A 199 -5.99 22.18 -1.75
N PRO A 200 -6.29 23.49 -1.69
CA PRO A 200 -7.11 24.01 -0.60
C PRO A 200 -8.50 23.36 -0.59
N ILE A 201 -9.10 23.28 0.60
CA ILE A 201 -10.54 23.05 0.71
C ILE A 201 -11.23 24.11 -0.17
N PRO A 202 -12.20 23.75 -1.05
CA PRO A 202 -12.83 24.73 -1.93
C PRO A 202 -13.29 25.96 -1.15
N ARG A 203 -12.82 27.15 -1.58
CA ARG A 203 -13.01 28.50 -0.96
C ARG A 203 -12.08 28.87 0.20
N ASP A 204 -11.15 28.01 0.61
CA ASP A 204 -10.13 28.35 1.60
C ASP A 204 -8.83 28.83 0.95
N THR A 205 -8.65 30.15 0.82
CA THR A 205 -7.38 30.75 0.36
C THR A 205 -6.38 30.96 1.50
N SER A 206 -6.66 30.47 2.71
CA SER A 206 -5.76 30.61 3.85
C SER A 206 -4.58 29.65 3.80
N TYR A 207 -4.69 28.60 2.97
CA TYR A 207 -3.72 27.50 2.88
C TYR A 207 -3.46 26.86 4.25
N SER A 208 -4.52 26.65 5.03
CA SER A 208 -4.41 26.09 6.38
C SER A 208 -3.81 24.68 6.34
N LEU A 209 -2.87 24.42 7.25
CA LEU A 209 -2.25 23.11 7.44
C LEU A 209 -3.00 22.25 8.47
N ASP A 210 -4.16 22.70 8.96
CA ASP A 210 -4.96 21.99 9.95
C ASP A 210 -5.81 20.86 9.32
N GLN A 211 -6.27 21.08 8.08
CA GLN A 211 -7.04 20.09 7.30
C GLN A 211 -6.53 19.99 5.85
N PRO A 212 -5.27 19.56 5.65
CA PRO A 212 -4.68 19.44 4.33
C PRO A 212 -5.32 18.30 3.52
N ILE A 213 -5.49 18.53 2.22
CA ILE A 213 -5.90 17.49 1.26
C ILE A 213 -4.64 16.98 0.53
N TYR A 214 -4.37 15.70 0.69
CA TYR A 214 -3.29 15.00 -0.01
C TYR A 214 -3.85 14.11 -1.12
N ASP A 215 -3.00 13.76 -2.07
CA ASP A 215 -3.38 12.84 -3.13
C ASP A 215 -3.78 11.48 -2.55
N GLN A 216 -4.76 10.86 -3.19
CA GLN A 216 -5.20 9.51 -2.89
C GLN A 216 -4.94 8.61 -4.09
N LEU A 217 -5.09 7.29 -3.91
CA LEU A 217 -4.89 6.36 -5.01
C LEU A 217 -5.99 6.53 -6.07
N ASN A 218 -5.64 7.17 -7.17
CA ASN A 218 -6.52 7.50 -8.28
C ASN A 218 -6.57 6.39 -9.34
N PRO A 219 -7.71 6.22 -10.03
CA PRO A 219 -7.79 5.38 -11.21
C PRO A 219 -6.99 5.98 -12.36
N THR A 220 -6.42 5.13 -13.19
CA THR A 220 -5.82 5.59 -14.46
C THR A 220 -6.89 5.92 -15.50
N SER A 221 -6.67 6.99 -16.27
CA SER A 221 -7.44 7.33 -17.46
C SER A 221 -6.92 6.59 -18.71
N LEU A 222 -7.65 6.69 -19.82
CA LEU A 222 -7.20 6.16 -21.12
C LEU A 222 -5.95 6.88 -21.64
N SER A 223 -5.80 8.19 -21.38
CA SER A 223 -4.65 8.97 -21.86
C SER A 223 -3.34 8.60 -21.16
N LYS A 224 -3.41 8.04 -19.94
CA LYS A 224 -2.25 7.75 -19.05
C LYS A 224 -1.37 8.95 -18.70
N ARG A 225 -1.61 10.11 -19.30
CA ARG A 225 -1.06 11.41 -18.93
C ARG A 225 -1.92 12.05 -17.85
N VAL A 226 -1.27 12.49 -16.78
CA VAL A 226 -1.88 13.17 -15.64
C VAL A 226 -1.14 14.47 -15.39
N THR A 227 -1.89 15.54 -15.17
CA THR A 227 -1.35 16.81 -14.68
C THR A 227 -1.65 16.91 -13.19
N VAL A 228 -0.60 17.10 -12.38
CA VAL A 228 -0.70 17.25 -10.93
C VAL A 228 -0.30 18.67 -10.58
N GLN A 229 -1.13 19.34 -9.78
CA GLN A 229 -0.96 20.75 -9.44
C GLN A 229 -0.90 20.91 -7.93
N PHE A 230 0.10 21.63 -7.45
CA PHE A 230 0.27 22.03 -6.06
C PHE A 230 0.21 23.56 -5.97
N LYS A 231 -0.23 24.09 -4.82
CA LYS A 231 -0.29 25.54 -4.60
C LYS A 231 0.93 26.08 -3.87
N ALA A 232 1.50 27.16 -4.38
CA ALA A 232 2.64 27.85 -3.77
C ALA A 232 2.33 28.33 -2.34
N GLY A 233 1.07 28.68 -2.05
CA GLY A 233 0.62 29.10 -0.71
C GLY A 233 0.87 28.06 0.37
N TYR A 234 0.64 26.77 0.10
CA TYR A 234 0.99 25.70 1.03
C TYR A 234 2.48 25.64 1.29
N PHE A 235 3.26 25.83 0.24
CA PHE A 235 4.70 25.77 0.32
C PHE A 235 5.26 26.92 1.17
N GLN A 236 4.73 28.13 1.01
CA GLN A 236 5.01 29.29 1.86
C GLN A 236 4.65 29.03 3.32
N LYS A 237 3.48 28.45 3.59
CA LYS A 237 3.02 28.15 4.95
C LYS A 237 3.89 27.12 5.64
N ILE A 238 4.34 26.10 4.92
CA ILE A 238 5.26 25.08 5.44
C ILE A 238 6.61 25.71 5.77
N ILE A 239 7.19 26.51 4.86
CA ILE A 239 8.47 27.20 5.13
C ILE A 239 8.33 28.12 6.35
N LYS A 240 7.26 28.92 6.42
CA LYS A 240 6.98 29.79 7.56
C LYS A 240 6.81 28.98 8.86
N LYS A 241 6.02 27.91 8.86
CA LYS A 241 5.84 27.04 10.04
C LYS A 241 7.18 26.50 10.54
N LEU A 242 8.01 25.96 9.64
CA LEU A 242 9.30 25.40 10.00
C LEU A 242 10.25 26.47 10.55
N THR A 243 10.34 27.62 9.88
CA THR A 243 11.29 28.69 10.24
C THR A 243 10.84 29.57 11.40
N THR A 244 9.53 29.80 11.61
CA THR A 244 9.04 30.76 12.62
C THR A 244 8.30 30.13 13.79
N ILE A 245 7.96 28.84 13.73
CA ILE A 245 7.23 28.16 14.82
C ILE A 245 8.00 26.95 15.32
N GLN A 246 8.36 26.02 14.44
CA GLN A 246 8.90 24.72 14.84
C GLN A 246 10.39 24.76 15.18
N TYR A 247 11.20 25.49 14.40
CA TYR A 247 12.66 25.47 14.51
C TYR A 247 13.27 26.87 14.68
N VAL A 248 12.58 27.79 15.35
CA VAL A 248 12.87 29.24 15.42
C VAL A 248 14.34 29.59 15.69
N ASN A 249 14.98 28.89 16.62
CA ASN A 249 16.36 29.16 17.05
C ASN A 249 17.32 28.05 16.64
N THR A 250 17.03 27.40 15.51
CA THR A 250 17.77 26.24 15.02
C THR A 250 18.17 26.46 13.57
N HIS A 251 19.38 26.01 13.24
CA HIS A 251 19.88 26.00 11.87
C HIS A 251 19.07 25.00 11.05
N LEU A 252 18.65 25.45 9.87
CA LEU A 252 17.77 24.71 8.98
C LEU A 252 18.22 24.98 7.55
N ILE A 253 18.44 23.91 6.79
CA ILE A 253 18.91 23.97 5.40
C ILE A 253 17.96 23.14 4.54
N TYR A 254 17.18 23.81 3.70
CA TYR A 254 16.38 23.16 2.68
C TYR A 254 17.28 22.63 1.55
N LYS A 255 17.07 21.36 1.14
CA LYS A 255 17.99 20.65 0.23
C LYS A 255 17.37 20.43 -1.14
N TRP A 256 16.18 19.86 -1.17
CA TRP A 256 15.50 19.52 -2.41
C TRP A 256 14.00 19.33 -2.21
N ILE A 257 13.28 19.39 -3.32
CA ILE A 257 11.86 19.11 -3.43
C ILE A 257 11.72 17.86 -4.30
N VAL A 258 10.96 16.87 -3.84
CA VAL A 258 10.81 15.58 -4.53
C VAL A 258 9.35 15.33 -4.82
N LEU A 259 8.99 15.29 -6.10
CA LEU A 259 7.74 14.66 -6.51
C LEU A 259 7.97 13.16 -6.56
N THR A 260 7.20 12.41 -5.79
CA THR A 260 7.18 10.95 -5.79
C THR A 260 5.90 10.46 -6.44
N VAL A 261 6.03 9.56 -7.41
CA VAL A 261 4.92 8.94 -8.13
C VAL A 261 4.89 7.45 -7.79
N LEU A 262 3.83 7.01 -7.13
CA LEU A 262 3.57 5.60 -6.88
C LEU A 262 2.55 5.11 -7.92
N GLN A 263 2.93 4.07 -8.66
CA GLN A 263 2.06 3.37 -9.60
C GLN A 263 1.75 1.99 -9.05
N THR A 264 0.49 1.60 -9.01
CA THR A 264 0.06 0.24 -8.64
C THR A 264 -0.31 -0.56 -9.88
N ASP A 265 -0.14 -1.87 -9.80
CA ASP A 265 -0.70 -2.78 -10.78
C ASP A 265 -2.24 -2.86 -10.63
N ARG A 266 -2.90 -3.54 -11.58
CA ARG A 266 -4.36 -3.67 -11.57
C ARG A 266 -4.87 -4.44 -10.35
N ASN A 267 -4.17 -5.48 -9.90
CA ASN A 267 -4.63 -6.29 -8.78
C ASN A 267 -4.59 -5.50 -7.46
N LEU A 268 -3.48 -4.81 -7.19
CA LEU A 268 -3.35 -3.97 -6.00
C LEU A 268 -4.33 -2.79 -6.03
N PHE A 269 -4.51 -2.16 -7.19
CA PHE A 269 -5.49 -1.10 -7.35
C PHE A 269 -6.93 -1.58 -7.09
N ALA A 270 -7.31 -2.73 -7.65
CA ALA A 270 -8.63 -3.33 -7.46
C ALA A 270 -8.89 -3.67 -5.98
N TYR A 271 -7.88 -4.15 -5.27
CA TYR A 271 -7.94 -4.39 -3.82
C TYR A 271 -8.08 -3.11 -3.02
N TYR A 272 -7.35 -2.05 -3.37
CA TYR A 272 -7.50 -0.77 -2.69
C TYR A 272 -8.91 -0.19 -2.89
N LYS A 273 -9.36 -0.15 -4.14
CA LYS A 273 -10.68 0.37 -4.57
C LYS A 273 -11.84 -0.27 -3.84
N SER A 274 -11.69 -1.49 -3.38
CA SER A 274 -12.79 -2.27 -2.86
C SER A 274 -12.87 -2.29 -1.34
N VAL A 275 -11.72 -2.16 -0.68
CA VAL A 275 -11.63 -1.89 0.75
C VAL A 275 -12.01 -0.43 1.04
N ARG A 276 -11.71 0.50 0.11
CA ARG A 276 -11.94 1.95 0.26
C ARG A 276 -13.14 2.49 -0.53
N GLY A 277 -13.77 1.70 -1.40
CA GLY A 277 -14.74 2.17 -2.39
C GLY A 277 -16.12 2.52 -1.85
N TYR A 278 -16.47 2.06 -0.67
CA TYR A 278 -17.74 2.38 -0.02
C TYR A 278 -17.44 3.29 1.17
N GLN A 279 -17.56 4.60 0.95
CA GLN A 279 -17.55 5.62 2.01
C GLN A 279 -18.96 5.89 2.54
N ASP A 280 -19.97 5.20 2.02
CA ASP A 280 -21.33 5.21 2.56
C ASP A 280 -21.44 4.20 3.72
N PRO A 281 -21.73 4.65 4.95
CA PRO A 281 -21.89 3.77 6.11
C PRO A 281 -23.13 2.86 6.04
N PHE A 282 -24.05 3.07 5.08
CA PHE A 282 -25.32 2.35 5.00
C PHE A 282 -25.35 1.20 3.99
N SER A 283 -24.27 0.97 3.25
CA SER A 283 -24.22 -0.07 2.22
C SER A 283 -23.44 -1.31 2.68
N ILE A 284 -24.08 -2.48 2.63
CA ILE A 284 -23.43 -3.79 2.86
C ILE A 284 -23.16 -4.46 1.52
N ARG A 285 -21.94 -4.94 1.34
CA ARG A 285 -21.54 -5.68 0.14
C ARG A 285 -21.94 -7.14 0.26
N LEU A 286 -22.66 -7.66 -0.74
CA LEU A 286 -23.06 -9.07 -0.82
C LEU A 286 -22.18 -9.91 -1.74
N ASP A 287 -21.37 -9.28 -2.60
CA ASP A 287 -20.47 -9.99 -3.52
C ASP A 287 -19.08 -10.25 -2.90
N GLN A 288 -18.54 -11.44 -3.16
CA GLN A 288 -17.16 -11.76 -2.80
C GLN A 288 -16.21 -11.11 -3.80
N PRO A 289 -15.37 -10.19 -3.35
CA PRO A 289 -14.70 -9.32 -4.28
C PRO A 289 -13.34 -9.92 -4.65
N LEU A 290 -13.24 -10.41 -5.88
CA LEU A 290 -12.04 -11.04 -6.45
C LEU A 290 -11.12 -9.96 -7.03
N TYR A 291 -10.08 -9.59 -6.27
CA TYR A 291 -9.16 -8.52 -6.66
C TYR A 291 -7.89 -9.00 -7.33
N SER A 292 -7.44 -10.19 -6.96
CA SER A 292 -6.31 -10.86 -7.60
C SER A 292 -6.79 -12.18 -8.16
N LYS A 293 -6.47 -12.43 -9.43
CA LYS A 293 -6.79 -13.68 -10.09
C LYS A 293 -5.78 -14.73 -9.65
N ILE A 294 -6.00 -15.30 -8.47
CA ILE A 294 -5.23 -16.43 -7.93
C ILE A 294 -5.95 -17.71 -8.35
N ASP A 295 -5.36 -18.48 -9.26
CA ASP A 295 -5.93 -19.76 -9.66
C ASP A 295 -5.76 -20.76 -8.51
N ARG A 296 -6.86 -21.43 -8.12
CA ARG A 296 -6.91 -22.43 -7.02
C ARG A 296 -6.46 -21.88 -5.65
N GLY A 297 -6.64 -20.59 -5.41
CA GLY A 297 -6.39 -19.96 -4.11
C GLY A 297 -7.15 -18.64 -3.96
N VAL A 298 -6.94 -17.96 -2.84
CA VAL A 298 -7.55 -16.65 -2.54
C VAL A 298 -6.51 -15.70 -1.94
N GLY A 299 -6.82 -14.40 -1.89
CA GLY A 299 -5.93 -13.39 -1.29
C GLY A 299 -5.59 -12.24 -2.24
N LEU A 300 -4.36 -11.71 -2.11
CA LEU A 300 -3.86 -10.57 -2.87
C LEU A 300 -2.44 -10.82 -3.37
N VAL A 301 -2.27 -10.83 -4.69
CA VAL A 301 -0.97 -10.75 -5.35
C VAL A 301 -0.96 -9.50 -6.22
N GLY A 302 -0.22 -8.48 -5.79
CA GLY A 302 -0.13 -7.20 -6.48
C GLY A 302 1.30 -6.66 -6.53
N ALA A 303 1.46 -5.51 -7.18
CA ALA A 303 2.75 -4.83 -7.27
C ALA A 303 2.58 -3.31 -7.28
N TYR A 304 3.61 -2.61 -6.85
CA TYR A 304 3.76 -1.18 -7.13
C TYR A 304 5.18 -0.84 -7.56
N ALA A 305 5.30 0.24 -8.31
CA ALA A 305 6.56 0.88 -8.65
C ALA A 305 6.56 2.32 -8.12
N LEU A 306 7.68 2.73 -7.55
CA LEU A 306 7.90 4.06 -7.00
C LEU A 306 8.96 4.79 -7.83
N ASP A 307 8.64 5.97 -8.36
CA ASP A 307 9.62 6.83 -9.04
C ASP A 307 9.57 8.24 -8.47
N SER A 308 10.58 9.05 -8.79
CA SER A 308 10.61 10.43 -8.35
C SER A 308 11.30 11.38 -9.34
N LEU A 309 10.93 12.65 -9.24
CA LEU A 309 11.63 13.78 -9.82
C LEU A 309 12.12 14.67 -8.68
N THR A 310 13.43 14.92 -8.64
CA THR A 310 14.07 15.76 -7.63
C THR A 310 14.44 17.11 -8.21
N PHE A 311 14.00 18.18 -7.55
CA PHE A 311 14.39 19.56 -7.81
C PHE A 311 15.33 20.01 -6.67
N VAL A 312 16.59 20.28 -7.00
CA VAL A 312 17.60 20.70 -6.02
C VAL A 312 17.43 22.19 -5.72
N LEU A 313 17.39 22.54 -4.43
CA LEU A 313 17.30 23.93 -3.98
C LEU A 313 18.70 24.52 -3.88
N SER A 314 18.81 25.83 -4.14
CA SER A 314 20.07 26.55 -4.02
C SER A 314 20.45 26.78 -2.55
N GLU A 315 21.73 27.05 -2.29
CA GLU A 315 22.21 27.31 -0.93
C GLU A 315 21.63 28.61 -0.34
N ASP A 316 21.30 29.57 -1.19
CA ASP A 316 20.64 30.85 -0.85
C ASP A 316 19.10 30.75 -0.80
N PHE A 317 18.54 29.53 -0.77
CA PHE A 317 17.10 29.32 -0.72
C PHE A 317 16.45 30.02 0.46
N GLY A 318 15.35 30.73 0.19
CA GLY A 318 14.63 31.52 1.19
C GLY A 318 14.15 30.66 2.36
N GLY A 319 14.73 30.90 3.54
CA GLY A 319 14.45 30.16 4.78
C GLY A 319 15.64 29.35 5.31
N ASN A 320 16.72 29.22 4.54
CA ASN A 320 17.98 28.67 5.04
C ASN A 320 18.60 29.58 6.11
N ARG A 321 19.09 29.00 7.21
CA ARG A 321 19.83 29.69 8.28
C ARG A 321 20.65 28.73 9.14
#